data_AF-A0A948EI57-F1
#
_entry.id   AF-A0A948EI57-F1
#
_cell.length_a   1.000
_cell.length_b   1.000
_cell.length_c   1.000
_cell.angle_alpha   90.00
_cell.angle_beta   90.00
_cell.angle_gamma   90.00
#
_symmetry.space_group_name_H-M   'P 1'
#
loop_
_entity.id
_entity.type
_entity.pdbx_description
1 polymer ?
#
loop_
_entity_poly.entity_id
_entity_poly.type
_entity_poly.pdbx_seq_one_letter_code
_entity_poly.pdbx_strand_id
1 'polypeptide(L)'
;MSLRLGAMLPEVLRHLFKKPATVQYPFEKIGVPKGFRGRPVMDPNLCIGCQLCVKDCPSEALEIHKESESTDEAGKVSKRFSMTFYLDRCSHCAQCAEVCPKKAIHMNTEFEDAAFDRGALKIVYK
;
A
#
# COMPACT_ATOMS: atom_id res chain seq x y z
N MET A 1 19.48 -44.79 4.27
CA MET A 1 19.15 -43.64 5.12
C MET A 1 18.04 -44.05 6.07
N SER A 2 18.39 -44.59 7.24
CA SER A 2 17.41 -45.15 8.19
C SER A 2 16.80 -44.01 8.99
N LEU A 3 15.50 -43.74 8.79
CA LEU A 3 14.74 -42.87 9.68
C LEU A 3 14.68 -43.55 11.05
N ARG A 4 15.34 -42.96 12.05
CA ARG A 4 15.20 -43.37 13.45
C ARG A 4 13.76 -43.05 13.88
N LEU A 5 12.88 -44.04 13.78
CA LEU A 5 11.53 -44.00 14.32
C LEU A 5 11.62 -43.55 15.78
N GLY A 6 11.02 -42.40 16.08
CA GLY A 6 10.94 -41.84 17.44
C GLY A 6 11.93 -40.74 17.80
N ALA A 7 12.84 -40.35 16.91
CA ALA A 7 13.75 -39.22 17.17
C ALA A 7 13.01 -37.89 17.47
N MET A 8 11.77 -37.73 16.98
CA MET A 8 10.94 -36.53 17.18
C MET A 8 10.03 -36.60 18.42
N LEU A 9 9.88 -37.75 19.09
CA LEU A 9 8.95 -37.89 20.24
C LEU A 9 9.22 -36.88 21.38
N PRO A 10 10.48 -36.64 21.78
CA PRO A 10 10.78 -35.66 22.84
C PRO A 10 10.31 -34.24 22.47
N GLU A 11 10.44 -33.88 21.19
CA GLU A 11 10.08 -32.56 20.71
C GLU A 11 8.55 -32.38 20.62
N VAL A 12 7.83 -33.44 20.25
CA VAL A 12 6.36 -33.48 20.26
C VAL A 12 5.84 -33.32 21.69
N LEU A 13 6.37 -34.08 22.65
CA LEU A 13 6.00 -33.96 24.07
C LEU A 13 6.29 -32.55 24.61
N ARG A 14 7.42 -31.94 24.22
CA ARG A 14 7.78 -30.57 24.62
C ARG A 14 6.82 -29.52 24.07
N HIS A 15 6.29 -29.70 22.87
CA HIS A 15 5.38 -28.73 22.23
C HIS A 15 3.92 -28.93 22.61
N LEU A 16 3.51 -30.14 23.01
CA LEU A 16 2.13 -30.42 23.44
C LEU A 16 1.65 -29.52 24.58
N PHE A 17 2.56 -29.10 25.47
CA PHE A 17 2.25 -28.25 26.62
C PHE A 17 2.48 -26.75 26.39
N LYS A 18 2.90 -26.32 25.19
CA LYS A 18 3.08 -24.91 24.87
C LYS A 18 1.80 -24.31 24.27
N LYS A 19 1.62 -23.00 24.46
CA LYS A 19 0.52 -22.28 23.80
C LYS A 19 0.73 -22.28 22.28
N PRO A 20 -0.37 -22.31 21.47
CA PRO A 20 -0.28 -22.18 20.03
C PRO A 20 0.38 -20.85 19.63
N ALA A 21 1.22 -20.89 18.60
CA ALA A 21 1.82 -19.69 18.00
C ALA A 21 0.86 -18.95 17.04
N THR A 22 -0.35 -19.49 16.82
CA THR A 22 -1.35 -18.99 15.88
C THR A 22 -2.04 -17.74 16.40
N VAL A 23 -2.32 -16.79 15.52
CA VAL A 23 -3.19 -15.64 15.78
C VAL A 23 -4.58 -15.93 15.21
N GLN A 24 -5.64 -15.68 15.96
CA GLN A 24 -7.02 -15.94 15.52
C GLN A 24 -7.54 -14.82 14.61
N TYR A 25 -7.03 -14.73 13.39
CA TYR A 25 -7.58 -13.81 12.38
C TYR A 25 -9.00 -14.27 11.96
N PRO A 26 -10.00 -13.38 11.85
CA PRO A 26 -9.95 -11.92 11.90
C PRO A 26 -10.23 -11.28 13.27
N PHE A 27 -10.46 -12.07 14.33
CA PHE A 27 -10.81 -11.56 15.66
C PHE A 27 -9.63 -10.89 16.39
N GLU A 28 -8.43 -11.39 16.15
CA GLU A 28 -7.18 -10.81 16.64
C GLU A 28 -6.32 -10.39 15.45
N LYS A 29 -6.00 -9.09 15.35
CA LYS A 29 -5.18 -8.53 14.29
C LYS A 29 -3.73 -8.38 14.73
N ILE A 30 -2.81 -8.71 13.83
CA ILE A 30 -1.37 -8.49 14.04
C ILE A 30 -1.07 -7.01 13.84
N GLY A 31 -0.29 -6.43 14.75
CA GLY A 31 0.19 -5.05 14.61
C GLY A 31 1.10 -4.92 13.40
N VAL A 32 0.81 -3.93 12.55
CA VAL A 32 1.60 -3.67 11.35
C VAL A 32 2.91 -2.98 11.73
N PRO A 33 4.09 -3.47 11.27
CA PRO A 33 5.37 -2.87 11.63
C PRO A 33 5.55 -1.47 11.02
N LYS A 34 6.41 -0.65 11.65
CA LYS A 34 6.77 0.66 11.12
C LYS A 34 7.46 0.52 9.76
N GLY A 35 6.99 1.27 8.76
CA GLY A 35 7.51 1.22 7.39
C GLY A 35 6.88 0.13 6.52
N PHE A 36 5.81 -0.51 6.98
CA PHE A 36 4.99 -1.36 6.12
C PHE A 36 4.52 -0.60 4.88
N ARG A 37 4.48 -1.31 3.76
CA ARG A 37 4.16 -0.76 2.44
C ARG A 37 2.78 -1.26 2.03
N GLY A 38 1.73 -0.64 2.59
CA GLY A 38 0.35 -0.86 2.16
C GLY A 38 0.07 -0.23 0.79
N ARG A 39 -1.15 0.22 0.53
CA ARG A 39 -1.45 0.96 -0.70
C ARG A 39 -0.94 2.41 -0.63
N PRO A 40 -0.51 2.99 -1.76
CA PRO A 40 -0.16 4.41 -1.84
C PRO A 40 -1.42 5.28 -1.71
N VAL A 41 -1.33 6.31 -0.88
CA VAL A 41 -2.37 7.34 -0.68
C VAL A 41 -1.78 8.69 -1.07
N MET A 42 -2.51 9.45 -1.90
CA MET A 42 -2.11 10.80 -2.28
C MET A 42 -2.93 11.85 -1.52
N ASP A 43 -2.26 12.89 -1.02
CA ASP A 43 -2.84 14.17 -0.64
C ASP A 43 -2.90 15.11 -1.87
N PRO A 44 -4.09 15.39 -2.41
CA PRO A 44 -4.29 16.26 -3.56
C PRO A 44 -3.87 17.71 -3.34
N ASN A 45 -3.86 18.20 -2.10
CA ASN A 45 -3.50 19.58 -1.80
C ASN A 45 -1.99 19.81 -1.87
N LEU A 46 -1.20 18.75 -1.73
CA LEU A 46 0.27 18.79 -1.84
C LEU A 46 0.76 18.47 -3.25
N CYS A 47 -0.08 17.83 -4.07
CA CYS A 47 0.28 17.42 -5.42
C CYS A 47 0.39 18.62 -6.36
N ILE A 48 1.51 18.70 -7.09
CA ILE A 48 1.78 19.76 -8.08
C ILE A 48 1.72 19.27 -9.53
N GLY A 49 1.31 18.02 -9.74
CA GLY A 49 1.18 17.45 -11.09
C GLY A 49 2.50 17.21 -11.84
N CYS A 50 3.62 17.03 -11.13
CA CYS A 50 4.94 16.83 -11.77
C CYS A 50 5.11 15.47 -12.48
N GLN A 51 4.22 14.51 -12.23
CA GLN A 51 4.21 13.16 -12.82
C GLN A 51 5.48 12.30 -12.59
N LEU A 52 6.37 12.68 -11.68
CA LEU A 52 7.55 11.87 -11.34
C LEU A 52 7.14 10.48 -10.81
N CYS A 53 6.12 10.41 -9.95
CA CYS A 53 5.59 9.15 -9.43
C CYS A 53 5.04 8.21 -10.53
N VAL A 54 4.51 8.77 -11.62
CA VAL A 54 4.00 8.00 -12.76
C VAL A 54 5.17 7.43 -13.55
N LYS A 55 6.17 8.26 -13.86
CA LYS A 55 7.36 7.85 -14.61
C LYS A 55 8.22 6.82 -13.88
N ASP A 56 8.28 6.91 -12.56
CA ASP A 56 9.07 6.03 -11.71
C ASP A 56 8.34 4.71 -11.37
N CYS A 57 7.03 4.61 -11.67
CA CYS A 57 6.26 3.43 -11.36
C CYS A 57 6.60 2.28 -12.35
N PRO A 58 7.20 1.16 -11.89
CA PRO A 58 7.60 0.08 -12.79
C PRO A 58 6.41 -0.70 -13.36
N SER A 59 5.22 -0.59 -12.77
CA SER A 59 4.02 -1.33 -13.19
C SER A 59 2.91 -0.44 -13.74
N GLU A 60 3.20 0.86 -13.98
CA GLU A 60 2.25 1.81 -14.57
C GLU A 60 0.89 1.83 -13.85
N ALA A 61 0.93 1.76 -12.51
CA ALA A 61 -0.24 1.66 -11.64
C ALA A 61 -0.86 3.02 -11.28
N LEU A 62 -0.31 4.13 -11.77
CA LEU A 62 -0.70 5.49 -11.39
C LEU A 62 -0.98 6.35 -12.61
N GLU A 63 -2.05 7.12 -12.57
CA GLU A 63 -2.34 8.20 -13.53
C GLU A 63 -2.63 9.48 -12.77
N ILE A 64 -2.09 10.61 -13.24
CA ILE A 64 -2.34 11.94 -12.67
C ILE A 64 -3.18 12.74 -13.65
N HIS A 65 -4.31 13.27 -13.17
CA HIS A 65 -5.25 14.06 -13.95
C HIS A 65 -5.33 15.48 -13.39
N LYS A 66 -5.44 16.48 -14.27
CA LYS A 66 -5.70 17.86 -13.87
C LYS A 66 -7.20 18.05 -13.74
N GLU A 67 -7.67 18.35 -12.53
CA GLU A 67 -9.10 18.50 -12.23
C GLU A 67 -9.58 19.93 -12.46
N SER A 68 -8.85 20.90 -11.93
CA SER A 68 -9.25 22.31 -12.03
C SER A 68 -8.07 23.25 -12.00
N GLU A 69 -8.32 24.47 -12.48
CA GLU A 69 -7.43 25.60 -12.39
C GLU A 69 -8.28 26.81 -11.97
N SER A 70 -7.88 27.48 -10.90
CA SER A 70 -8.50 28.72 -10.44
C SER A 70 -7.44 29.79 -10.32
N THR A 71 -7.82 31.03 -10.61
CA THR A 71 -6.97 32.21 -10.43
C THR A 71 -7.63 33.09 -9.37
N ASP A 72 -6.88 33.46 -8.34
CA ASP A 72 -7.37 34.39 -7.33
C ASP A 72 -7.31 35.86 -7.82
N GLU A 73 -7.91 36.77 -7.06
CA GLU A 73 -7.92 38.20 -7.33
C GLU A 73 -6.50 38.81 -7.41
N ALA A 74 -5.51 38.15 -6.82
CA ALA A 74 -4.09 38.52 -6.85
C ALA A 74 -3.33 37.91 -8.04
N GLY A 75 -4.02 37.21 -8.95
CA GLY A 75 -3.44 36.60 -10.15
C GLY A 75 -2.70 35.27 -9.90
N LYS A 76 -2.79 34.70 -8.69
CA LYS A 76 -2.16 33.42 -8.36
C LYS A 76 -3.00 32.27 -8.90
N VAL A 77 -2.39 31.48 -9.77
CA VAL A 77 -3.00 30.29 -10.36
C VAL A 77 -2.82 29.10 -9.42
N SER A 78 -3.91 28.51 -8.94
CA SER A 78 -3.93 27.26 -8.21
C SER A 78 -4.46 26.14 -9.11
N LYS A 79 -3.74 25.01 -9.16
CA LYS A 79 -4.09 23.84 -9.96
C LYS A 79 -4.37 22.68 -9.01
N ARG A 80 -5.47 21.97 -9.22
CA ARG A 80 -5.81 20.76 -8.46
C ARG A 80 -5.61 19.54 -9.33
N PHE A 81 -4.99 18.51 -8.76
CA PHE A 81 -4.71 17.25 -9.44
C PHE A 81 -5.33 16.09 -8.68
N SER A 82 -5.87 15.13 -9.41
CA SER A 82 -6.31 13.85 -8.87
C SER A 82 -5.35 12.73 -9.30
N MET A 83 -5.38 11.63 -8.57
CA MET A 83 -4.63 10.43 -8.89
C MET A 83 -5.57 9.25 -9.00
N THR A 84 -5.55 8.59 -10.15
CA THR A 84 -6.11 7.25 -10.30
C THR A 84 -5.02 6.24 -9.95
N PHE A 85 -5.34 5.32 -9.05
CA PHE A 85 -4.49 4.23 -8.60
C PHE A 85 -5.13 2.89 -8.96
N TYR A 86 -4.35 2.04 -9.64
CA TYR A 86 -4.74 0.69 -10.04
C TYR A 86 -4.08 -0.32 -9.10
N LEU A 87 -4.83 -0.76 -8.09
CA LEU A 87 -4.34 -1.73 -7.11
C LEU A 87 -4.02 -3.08 -7.76
N ASP A 88 -4.75 -3.47 -8.80
CA ASP A 88 -4.52 -4.70 -9.56
C ASP A 88 -3.15 -4.77 -10.27
N ARG A 89 -2.47 -3.63 -10.42
CA ARG A 89 -1.13 -3.54 -11.03
C ARG A 89 -0.03 -3.24 -10.02
N CYS A 90 -0.36 -2.81 -8.81
CA CYS A 90 0.63 -2.28 -7.88
C CYS A 90 1.53 -3.37 -7.30
N SER A 91 2.84 -3.14 -7.29
CA SER A 91 3.81 -4.04 -6.64
C SER A 91 4.17 -3.62 -5.21
N HIS A 92 3.52 -2.58 -4.67
CA HIS A 92 3.77 -2.05 -3.32
C HIS A 92 5.25 -1.68 -3.02
N CYS A 93 6.01 -1.32 -4.06
CA CYS A 93 7.44 -1.03 -3.93
C CYS A 93 7.78 0.30 -3.22
N ALA A 94 6.79 1.19 -3.02
CA ALA A 94 6.91 2.52 -2.39
C ALA A 94 7.74 3.58 -3.15
N GLN A 95 8.25 3.28 -4.35
CA GLN A 95 9.03 4.22 -5.18
C GLN A 95 8.30 5.55 -5.42
N CYS A 96 7.00 5.51 -5.72
CA CYS A 96 6.16 6.71 -5.88
C CYS A 96 6.15 7.66 -4.67
N ALA A 97 6.23 7.13 -3.45
CA ALA A 97 6.30 7.93 -2.22
C ALA A 97 7.71 8.49 -1.98
N GLU A 98 8.75 7.75 -2.37
CA GLU A 98 10.14 8.17 -2.25
C GLU A 98 10.46 9.32 -3.22
N VAL A 99 10.11 9.16 -4.49
CA VAL A 99 10.39 10.12 -5.57
C VAL A 99 9.57 11.41 -5.47
N CYS A 100 8.45 11.42 -4.74
CA CYS A 100 7.58 12.59 -4.66
C CYS A 100 8.28 13.76 -3.94
N PRO A 101 8.57 14.89 -4.64
CA PRO A 101 9.32 16.01 -4.06
C PRO A 101 8.50 16.78 -3.01
N LYS A 102 7.17 16.76 -3.14
CA LYS A 102 6.25 17.42 -2.21
C LYS A 102 5.74 16.51 -1.10
N LYS A 103 6.17 15.24 -1.08
CA LYS A 103 5.66 14.19 -0.17
C LYS A 103 4.13 14.11 -0.15
N ALA A 104 3.53 14.33 -1.33
CA ALA A 104 2.09 14.20 -1.52
C ALA A 104 1.63 12.73 -1.46
N ILE A 105 2.51 11.78 -1.79
CA ILE A 105 2.21 10.34 -1.74
C ILE A 105 2.89 9.72 -0.53
N HIS A 106 2.17 8.91 0.24
CA HIS A 106 2.68 8.11 1.34
C HIS A 106 2.09 6.70 1.31
N MET A 107 2.77 5.74 1.95
CA MET A 107 2.29 4.37 2.07
C MET A 107 1.43 4.25 3.34
N ASN A 108 0.23 3.70 3.22
CA ASN A 108 -0.60 3.41 4.37
C ASN A 108 -0.25 2.05 4.99
N THR A 109 -0.97 1.68 6.05
CA THR A 109 -0.82 0.39 6.76
C THR A 109 -1.93 -0.61 6.44
N GLU A 110 -2.78 -0.31 5.45
CA GLU A 110 -3.86 -1.20 5.06
C GLU A 110 -3.32 -2.30 4.13
N PHE A 111 -3.81 -3.52 4.33
CA PHE A 111 -3.46 -4.70 3.53
C PHE A 111 -4.68 -5.56 3.18
N GLU A 112 -5.86 -5.19 3.66
CA GLU A 112 -7.11 -5.94 3.51
C GLU A 112 -7.92 -5.46 2.29
N ASP A 113 -7.25 -5.20 1.16
CA ASP A 113 -7.86 -4.57 -0.03
C ASP A 113 -8.43 -5.60 -1.05
N ALA A 114 -8.91 -6.74 -0.57
CA ALA A 114 -9.48 -7.77 -1.43
C ALA A 114 -10.87 -7.36 -1.95
N ALA A 115 -11.11 -7.52 -3.25
CA ALA A 115 -12.39 -7.24 -3.89
C ALA A 115 -12.77 -8.34 -4.90
N PHE A 116 -14.08 -8.52 -5.13
CA PHE A 116 -14.61 -9.50 -6.09
C PHE A 116 -14.51 -9.01 -7.54
N ASP A 117 -14.65 -7.71 -7.75
CA ASP A 117 -14.63 -7.08 -9.07
C ASP A 117 -13.32 -6.33 -9.30
N ARG A 118 -12.74 -6.49 -10.49
CA ARG A 118 -11.54 -5.76 -10.88
C ARG A 118 -11.75 -4.23 -10.85
N GLY A 119 -12.95 -3.77 -11.18
CA GLY A 119 -13.29 -2.34 -11.14
C GLY A 119 -13.18 -1.72 -9.75
N ALA A 120 -13.42 -2.51 -8.69
CA ALA A 120 -13.30 -2.05 -7.31
C ALA A 120 -11.84 -1.82 -6.88
N LEU A 121 -10.86 -2.37 -7.62
CA LEU A 121 -9.43 -2.18 -7.40
C LEU A 121 -8.91 -0.88 -8.03
N LYS A 122 -9.77 -0.12 -8.71
CA LYS A 122 -9.47 1.23 -9.22
C LYS A 122 -9.89 2.26 -8.17
N ILE A 123 -8.92 2.94 -7.58
CA ILE A 123 -9.12 3.93 -6.51
C ILE A 123 -8.78 5.32 -7.06
N VAL A 124 -9.59 6.33 -6.73
CA VAL A 124 -9.37 7.72 -7.18
C VAL A 124 -9.23 8.63 -5.97
N TYR A 125 -8.12 9.37 -5.90
CA TYR A 125 -7.83 10.39 -4.88
C TYR A 125 -8.01 11.79 -5.49
N LYS A 126 -8.88 12.63 -4.93
CA LYS A 126 -9.33 13.93 -5.50
C LYS A 126 -9.12 15.14 -4.58
#